data_AF-A0A227IZT9-F1
#
_entry.id   AF-A0A227IZT9-F1
#
_cell.length_a   1.000
_cell.length_b   1.000
_cell.length_c   1.000
_cell.angle_alpha   90.00
_cell.angle_beta   90.00
_cell.angle_gamma   90.00
#
_symmetry.space_group_name_H-M   'P 1'
#
loop_
_entity.id
_entity.type
_entity.pdbx_description
1 polymer ?
#
loop_
_entity_poly.entity_id
_entity_poly.type
_entity_poly.pdbx_seq_one_letter_code
_entity_poly.pdbx_strand_id
1 'polypeptide(L)'
;LSDLYQEFSEMIAVHHPIRNGVTQDAPIGWCSWYAYYADVTEQNVLENVDCMQDKLEDLEWVLLDDGYQAFMGDWLTPSDKFSGGVKEL
;
A
#
# COMPACT_ATOMS: atom_id res chain seq x y z
N LEU A 1 26.62 17.87 -10.82
CA LEU A 1 25.88 17.09 -9.80
C LEU A 1 24.80 16.23 -10.45
N SER A 2 23.96 16.77 -11.35
CA SER A 2 22.98 15.95 -12.12
C SER A 2 23.64 14.77 -12.83
N ASP A 3 24.74 15.01 -13.54
CA ASP A 3 25.44 13.96 -14.31
C ASP A 3 25.97 12.82 -13.42
N LEU A 4 26.44 13.16 -12.22
CA LEU A 4 26.91 12.18 -11.24
C LEU A 4 25.77 11.30 -10.72
N TYR A 5 24.59 11.88 -10.46
CA TYR A 5 23.42 11.10 -10.04
C TYR A 5 22.91 10.20 -11.16
N GLN A 6 22.98 10.68 -12.41
CA GLN A 6 22.62 9.87 -13.56
C GLN A 6 23.58 8.69 -13.73
N GLU A 7 24.89 8.93 -13.75
CA GLU A 7 25.91 7.87 -13.83
C GLU A 7 25.73 6.84 -12.70
N PHE A 8 25.51 7.30 -11.46
CA PHE A 8 25.24 6.42 -10.33
C PHE A 8 23.98 5.56 -10.53
N SER A 9 22.88 6.15 -11.00
CA SER A 9 21.63 5.42 -11.26
C SER A 9 21.77 4.36 -12.36
N GLU A 10 22.53 4.68 -13.41
CA GLU A 10 22.82 3.76 -14.52
C GLU A 10 23.66 2.58 -14.02
N MET A 11 24.67 2.86 -13.18
CA MET A 11 25.49 1.82 -12.55
C MET A 11 24.66 0.89 -11.65
N ILE A 12 23.68 1.41 -10.90
CA ILE A 12 22.75 0.55 -10.13
C ILE A 12 22.01 -0.39 -11.08
N ALA A 13 21.44 0.13 -12.16
CA ALA A 13 20.65 -0.67 -13.12
C ALA A 13 21.49 -1.73 -13.84
N VAL A 14 22.78 -1.47 -14.10
CA VAL A 14 23.71 -2.43 -14.71
C VAL A 14 24.11 -3.54 -13.74
N HIS A 15 24.35 -3.20 -12.48
CA HIS A 15 24.93 -4.13 -11.51
C HIS A 15 23.92 -4.87 -10.63
N HIS A 16 22.63 -4.52 -10.70
CA HIS A 16 21.57 -5.13 -9.88
C HIS A 16 20.45 -5.66 -10.77
N PRO A 17 19.94 -6.88 -10.52
CA PRO A 17 18.79 -7.40 -11.25
C PRO A 17 17.59 -6.45 -11.12
N ILE A 18 17.03 -6.07 -12.27
CA ILE A 18 15.81 -5.28 -12.30
C ILE A 18 14.66 -6.13 -11.75
N ARG A 19 13.92 -5.58 -10.79
CA ARG A 19 12.71 -6.23 -10.26
C ARG A 19 11.66 -6.30 -11.36
N ASN A 20 10.97 -7.44 -11.47
CA ASN A 20 9.83 -7.57 -12.37
C ASN A 20 8.76 -6.51 -12.04
N GLY A 21 8.22 -5.86 -13.09
CA GLY A 21 7.13 -4.90 -12.98
C GLY A 21 7.53 -3.43 -12.87
N VAL A 22 8.82 -3.08 -12.81
CA VAL A 22 9.24 -1.66 -12.69
C VAL A 22 8.94 -0.78 -13.91
N THR A 23 8.63 -1.39 -15.06
CA THR A 23 8.22 -0.67 -16.28
C THR A 23 6.70 -0.58 -16.43
N GLN A 24 5.94 -1.11 -15.47
CA GLN A 24 4.48 -0.95 -15.44
C GLN A 24 4.13 0.41 -14.84
N ASP A 25 2.95 0.92 -15.18
CA ASP A 25 2.45 2.15 -14.59
C ASP A 25 2.30 1.97 -13.07
N ALA A 26 2.68 2.99 -12.32
CA ALA A 26 2.59 2.96 -10.88
C ALA A 26 1.11 3.00 -10.45
N PRO A 27 0.68 2.14 -9.50
CA PRO A 27 -0.70 2.16 -9.03
C PRO A 27 -1.00 3.50 -8.36
N ILE A 28 -2.13 4.10 -8.72
CA ILE A 28 -2.66 5.29 -8.05
C ILE A 28 -3.71 4.82 -7.06
N GLY A 29 -3.59 5.27 -5.82
CA GLY A 29 -4.46 4.78 -4.76
C GLY A 29 -4.36 5.55 -3.46
N TRP A 30 -5.12 5.08 -2.49
CA TRP A 30 -5.19 5.62 -1.14
C TRP A 30 -4.48 4.70 -0.15
N CYS A 31 -3.79 5.29 0.84
CA CYS A 31 -3.08 4.58 1.90
C CYS A 31 -3.69 4.89 3.26
N SER A 32 -4.00 3.85 4.04
CA SER A 32 -4.67 4.02 5.34
C SER A 32 -3.82 4.69 6.41
N TRP A 33 -2.49 4.62 6.30
CA TRP A 33 -1.57 5.03 7.37
C TRP A 33 -1.73 6.51 7.76
N TYR A 34 -1.79 7.41 6.78
CA TYR A 34 -1.87 8.84 7.07
C TYR A 34 -3.27 9.31 7.46
N ALA A 35 -4.28 8.45 7.35
CA ALA A 35 -5.63 8.72 7.79
C ALA A 35 -5.89 8.18 9.21
N TYR A 36 -5.43 6.95 9.49
CA TYR A 36 -5.83 6.21 10.69
C TYR A 36 -4.67 5.64 11.50
N TYR A 37 -3.44 5.67 10.98
CA TYR A 37 -2.29 4.97 11.56
C TYR A 37 -2.64 3.51 11.91
N ALA A 38 -2.12 3.00 13.02
CA ALA A 38 -2.40 1.66 13.52
C ALA A 38 -3.87 1.46 13.94
N ASP A 39 -4.69 2.51 14.04
CA ASP A 39 -6.10 2.43 14.48
C ASP A 39 -7.10 2.18 13.34
N VAL A 40 -6.60 1.88 12.13
CA VAL A 40 -7.46 1.49 10.99
C VAL A 40 -8.38 0.31 11.33
N THR A 41 -9.61 0.37 10.83
CA THR A 41 -10.63 -0.68 10.99
C THR A 41 -11.16 -1.15 9.64
N GLU A 42 -11.78 -2.34 9.62
CA GLU A 42 -12.48 -2.88 8.46
C GLU A 42 -13.49 -1.87 7.88
N GLN A 43 -14.29 -1.25 8.75
CA GLN A 43 -15.29 -0.26 8.36
C GLN A 43 -14.65 0.98 7.70
N ASN A 44 -13.49 1.44 8.17
CA ASN A 44 -12.82 2.56 7.53
C ASN A 44 -12.39 2.25 6.11
N VAL A 45 -11.94 1.03 5.85
CA VAL A 45 -11.56 0.61 4.50
C VAL A 45 -12.78 0.59 3.58
N LEU A 46 -13.88 -0.04 4.02
CA LEU A 46 -15.12 -0.11 3.24
C LEU A 46 -15.68 1.28 2.90
N GLU A 47 -15.73 2.19 3.87
CA GLU A 47 -16.20 3.57 3.65
C GLU A 47 -15.34 4.35 2.63
N ASN A 48 -14.02 4.13 2.64
CA ASN A 48 -13.13 4.76 1.66
C ASN A 48 -13.30 4.15 0.26
N VAL A 49 -13.50 2.83 0.15
CA VAL A 49 -13.82 2.18 -1.12
C VAL A 49 -15.13 2.74 -1.70
N ASP A 50 -16.17 2.90 -0.88
CA ASP A 50 -17.44 3.50 -1.31
C ASP A 50 -17.23 4.95 -1.80
N CYS A 51 -16.44 5.75 -1.09
CA CYS A 51 -16.12 7.12 -1.51
C CYS A 51 -15.33 7.17 -2.82
N MET A 52 -14.44 6.19 -3.05
CA MET A 52 -13.66 6.08 -4.28
C MET A 52 -14.56 5.77 -5.49
N GLN A 53 -15.50 4.84 -5.34
CA GLN A 53 -16.44 4.48 -6.41
C GLN A 53 -17.34 5.64 -6.82
N ASP A 54 -17.72 6.52 -5.88
CA ASP A 54 -18.66 7.61 -6.16
C ASP A 54 -17.99 8.91 -6.64
N LYS A 55 -16.80 9.25 -6.13
CA LYS A 55 -16.24 10.61 -6.22
C LYS A 55 -14.77 10.69 -6.63
N LEU A 56 -14.01 9.59 -6.53
CA LEU A 56 -12.57 9.58 -6.72
C LEU A 56 -12.16 8.40 -7.63
N GLU A 57 -12.80 8.33 -8.80
CA GLU A 57 -12.63 7.21 -9.75
C GLU A 57 -11.19 7.03 -10.27
N ASP A 58 -10.35 8.08 -10.19
CA ASP A 58 -8.92 8.01 -10.52
C ASP A 58 -8.10 7.19 -9.50
N LEU A 59 -8.64 6.91 -8.31
CA LEU A 59 -8.00 6.06 -7.31
C LEU A 59 -8.42 4.61 -7.54
N GLU A 60 -7.49 3.79 -8.02
CA GLU A 60 -7.75 2.40 -8.41
C GLU A 60 -7.42 1.40 -7.30
N TRP A 61 -6.62 1.81 -6.31
CA TRP A 61 -6.08 0.92 -5.28
C TRP A 61 -6.30 1.42 -3.86
N VAL A 62 -6.54 0.48 -2.95
CA VAL A 62 -6.47 0.69 -1.50
C VAL A 62 -5.26 -0.06 -0.95
N LEU A 63 -4.36 0.68 -0.29
CA LEU A 63 -3.26 0.12 0.49
C LEU A 63 -3.65 0.11 1.97
N LEU A 64 -4.00 -1.07 2.46
CA LEU A 64 -4.15 -1.34 3.89
C LEU A 64 -2.76 -1.47 4.53
N ASP A 65 -2.41 -0.50 5.36
CA ASP A 65 -1.16 -0.44 6.11
C ASP A 65 -1.30 -1.10 7.50
N ASP A 66 -0.32 -0.88 8.37
CA ASP A 66 -0.24 -1.39 9.75
C ASP A 66 -1.54 -1.12 10.56
N GLY A 67 -1.95 -2.12 11.35
CA GLY A 67 -3.13 -2.10 12.22
C GLY A 67 -4.10 -3.26 11.99
N TYR A 68 -3.97 -3.96 10.86
CA TYR A 68 -4.80 -5.11 10.53
C TYR A 68 -4.43 -6.37 11.34
N GLN A 69 -3.15 -6.53 11.65
CA GLN A 69 -2.60 -7.67 12.37
C GLN A 69 -2.70 -7.48 13.89
N ALA A 70 -2.78 -8.58 14.64
CA ALA A 70 -2.86 -8.55 16.10
C ALA A 70 -1.61 -7.93 16.75
N PHE A 71 -0.43 -8.25 16.21
CA PHE A 71 0.84 -7.73 16.68
C PHE A 71 1.95 -7.86 15.61
N MET A 72 3.04 -7.11 15.78
CA MET A 72 4.22 -7.19 14.91
C MET A 72 4.81 -8.61 14.91
N GLY A 73 4.76 -9.28 13.76
CA GLY A 73 5.18 -10.66 13.59
C GLY A 73 4.03 -11.67 13.45
N ASP A 74 2.83 -11.34 13.95
CA ASP A 74 1.64 -12.19 13.87
C ASP A 74 0.80 -11.86 12.62
N TRP A 75 1.45 -11.84 11.46
CA TRP A 75 0.90 -11.31 10.20
C TRP A 75 -0.38 -11.98 9.69
N LEU A 76 -0.62 -13.22 10.12
CA LEU A 76 -1.80 -14.00 9.72
C LEU A 76 -2.89 -14.00 10.79
N THR A 77 -2.62 -13.42 11.96
CA THR A 77 -3.58 -13.27 13.05
C THR A 77 -4.16 -11.86 12.96
N PRO A 78 -5.47 -11.70 12.65
CA PRO A 78 -6.08 -10.39 12.59
C PRO A 78 -6.19 -9.77 13.98
N SER A 79 -6.18 -8.44 14.05
CA SER A 79 -6.59 -7.69 15.24
C SER A 79 -8.11 -7.74 15.42
N ASP A 80 -8.58 -7.32 16.60
CA ASP A 80 -10.02 -7.22 16.90
C ASP A 80 -10.78 -6.28 15.95
N LYS A 81 -10.07 -5.40 15.22
CA LYS A 81 -10.63 -4.45 14.25
C LYS A 81 -10.89 -5.05 12.87
N PHE A 82 -10.40 -6.27 12.64
CA PHE A 82 -10.56 -7.05 11.42
C PHE A 82 -10.96 -8.48 11.78
N SER A 83 -11.96 -8.65 12.65
CA SER A 83 -12.32 -9.96 13.22
C SER A 83 -12.76 -11.00 12.18
N GLY A 84 -13.24 -10.57 11.01
CA GLY A 84 -13.54 -11.46 9.87
C GLY A 84 -12.28 -11.98 9.16
N GLY A 85 -11.12 -11.40 9.47
CA GLY A 85 -9.86 -11.62 8.77
C GLY A 85 -9.77 -10.77 7.50
N VAL A 86 -8.56 -10.30 7.18
CA VAL A 86 -8.31 -9.44 6.00
C VAL A 86 -8.65 -10.13 4.67
N LYS A 87 -8.74 -11.47 4.64
CA LYS A 87 -9.09 -12.21 3.43
C LYS A 87 -10.58 -12.09 3.06
N GLU A 88 -11.44 -11.82 4.05
CA GLU A 88 -12.89 -11.71 3.85
C GLU A 88 -13.33 -10.25 3.60
N LEU A 89 -12.40 -9.30 3.70
CA LEU A 89 -12.57 -7.89 3.33
C LEU A 89 -12.66 -7.74 1.81
#